data_AF-A0A1Y1M8R7-F1
#
_entry.id   AF-A0A1Y1M8R7-F1
#
_cell.length_a   1.000
_cell.length_b   1.000
_cell.length_c   1.000
_cell.angle_alpha   90.00
_cell.angle_beta   90.00
_cell.angle_gamma   90.00
#
_symmetry.space_group_name_H-M   'P 1'
#
loop_
_entity.id
_entity.type
_entity.pdbx_description
1 polymer ?
#
loop_
_entity_poly.entity_id
_entity_poly.type
_entity_poly.pdbx_seq_one_letter_code
_entity_poly.pdbx_strand_id
1 'polypeptide(L)'
;VLQNAVKVTNEPPKGLRTNVKRALEEMLDTFFEDHPLGQDWRKVLFGLCMFHAVIQERKKFGPLGWNIIYEFNNSDREFAFSTLRMYCDIGFIPWDALEYITGEITYGGRVTDSWDLRCLKTILKGFFSPSTLEPGYTYSKSGVYYCPEYEKLEEYRDFVDTFPIIEEPEIFGMHENANIAYQTKETQTVIRTMIDCQPSTSGGGEGKSADEIAFELAEGVIQSIIKKIYTDNAHPHLFKRDKKDRLPSLTTVLMQEVDRFNKLLALIHSSMNNLQKAIKGFVVMSEQLEEVYRAFLNNQVSFCFKLVATKSYSILSRYP
;
A
#
# COMPACT_ATOMS: atom_id res chain seq x y z
N VAL A 1 -17.28 -15.21 -22.19
CA VAL A 1 -17.61 -15.97 -20.97
C VAL A 1 -18.03 -15.05 -19.82
N LEU A 2 -17.17 -14.14 -19.33
CA LEU A 2 -17.53 -13.18 -18.25
C LEU A 2 -18.62 -12.15 -18.62
N GLN A 3 -18.83 -11.86 -19.90
CA GLN A 3 -19.90 -10.95 -20.37
C GLN A 3 -21.31 -11.57 -20.28
N ASN A 4 -21.42 -12.89 -20.30
CA ASN A 4 -22.70 -13.61 -20.38
C ASN A 4 -23.01 -14.38 -19.07
N ALA A 5 -22.37 -14.03 -17.97
CA ALA A 5 -22.53 -14.69 -16.67
C ALA A 5 -23.05 -13.70 -15.61
N VAL A 6 -23.84 -14.21 -14.66
CA VAL A 6 -24.22 -13.46 -13.45
C VAL A 6 -23.01 -13.41 -12.52
N LYS A 7 -22.59 -12.20 -12.17
CA LYS A 7 -21.43 -11.96 -11.30
C LYS A 7 -21.90 -11.66 -9.89
N VAL A 8 -21.47 -12.48 -8.93
CA VAL A 8 -21.65 -12.22 -7.51
C VAL A 8 -20.26 -12.09 -6.89
N THR A 9 -19.97 -10.92 -6.33
CA THR A 9 -18.71 -10.63 -5.64
C THR A 9 -18.95 -10.60 -4.15
N ASN A 10 -18.29 -11.51 -3.42
CA ASN A 10 -18.25 -11.46 -1.96
C ASN A 10 -16.94 -10.79 -1.53
N GLU A 11 -16.99 -9.50 -1.21
CA GLU A 11 -15.85 -8.79 -0.63
C GLU A 11 -15.88 -8.93 0.89
N PRO A 12 -14.71 -9.11 1.54
CA PRO A 12 -14.66 -9.08 3.00
C PRO A 12 -15.16 -7.72 3.50
N PRO A 13 -15.83 -7.68 4.66
CA PRO A 13 -16.33 -6.44 5.21
C PRO A 13 -15.19 -5.44 5.39
N LYS A 14 -15.41 -4.20 4.95
CA LYS A 14 -14.48 -3.09 5.14
C LYS A 14 -14.82 -2.38 6.45
N GLY A 15 -13.77 -1.97 7.15
CA GLY A 15 -13.87 -1.23 8.40
C GLY A 15 -13.60 -2.07 9.64
N LEU A 16 -12.95 -1.43 10.61
CA LEU A 16 -12.62 -1.92 11.93
C LEU A 16 -13.87 -2.46 12.63
N ARG A 17 -14.96 -1.68 12.67
CA ARG A 17 -16.21 -2.07 13.33
C ARG A 17 -16.73 -3.40 12.80
N THR A 18 -16.84 -3.52 11.48
CA THR A 18 -17.40 -4.71 10.83
C THR A 18 -16.50 -5.93 11.00
N ASN A 19 -15.17 -5.74 10.96
CA ASN A 19 -14.20 -6.81 11.20
C ASN A 19 -14.25 -7.33 12.64
N VAL A 20 -14.32 -6.44 13.62
CA VAL A 20 -14.42 -6.81 15.04
C VAL A 20 -15.76 -7.47 15.32
N LYS A 21 -16.87 -6.91 14.80
CA LYS A 21 -18.20 -7.50 14.96
C LYS A 21 -18.26 -8.93 14.42
N ARG A 22 -17.76 -9.15 13.20
CA ARG A 22 -17.66 -10.48 12.61
C ARG A 22 -16.80 -11.42 13.47
N ALA A 23 -15.71 -10.93 14.05
CA ALA A 23 -14.87 -11.73 14.93
C ALA A 23 -15.58 -12.17 16.22
N LEU A 24 -16.43 -11.30 16.78
CA LEU A 24 -17.25 -11.64 17.95
C LEU A 24 -18.45 -12.52 17.59
N GLU A 25 -18.97 -12.45 16.37
CA GLU A 25 -20.04 -13.33 15.87
C GLU A 25 -19.55 -14.75 15.58
N GLU A 26 -18.33 -14.89 15.06
CA GLU A 26 -17.70 -16.20 14.79
C GLU A 26 -17.25 -16.91 16.08
N MET A 27 -17.12 -16.18 17.20
CA MET A 27 -16.70 -16.72 18.49
C MET A 27 -17.86 -17.42 19.23
N LEU A 28 -17.57 -18.57 19.85
CA LEU A 28 -18.52 -19.30 20.68
C LEU A 28 -18.68 -18.62 22.06
N ASP A 29 -19.92 -18.48 22.52
CA ASP A 29 -20.25 -17.88 23.83
C ASP A 29 -19.49 -18.57 24.98
N THR A 30 -19.45 -19.91 24.96
CA THR A 30 -18.71 -20.70 25.98
C THR A 30 -17.22 -20.45 25.96
N PHE A 31 -16.63 -20.16 24.79
CA PHE A 31 -15.20 -19.84 24.69
C PHE A 31 -14.90 -18.46 25.30
N PHE A 32 -15.83 -17.53 25.21
CA PHE A 32 -15.68 -16.18 25.73
C PHE A 32 -16.01 -16.08 27.22
N GLU A 33 -17.05 -16.79 27.67
CA GLU A 33 -17.62 -16.64 29.01
C GLU A 33 -17.01 -17.59 30.04
N ASP A 34 -16.66 -18.82 29.66
CA ASP A 34 -16.17 -19.86 30.58
C ASP A 34 -14.64 -19.94 30.58
N HIS A 35 -13.97 -19.10 31.37
CA HIS A 35 -12.52 -19.16 31.58
C HIS A 35 -12.10 -18.82 33.02
N PRO A 36 -11.10 -19.50 33.62
CA PRO A 36 -10.64 -19.25 35.00
C PRO A 36 -10.11 -17.83 35.25
N LEU A 37 -9.75 -17.10 34.20
CA LEU A 37 -9.28 -15.71 34.26
C LEU A 37 -10.40 -14.67 34.20
N GLY A 38 -11.66 -15.09 34.02
CA GLY A 38 -12.84 -14.21 34.03
C GLY A 38 -12.70 -12.98 33.13
N GLN A 39 -12.63 -11.80 33.75
CA GLN A 39 -12.59 -10.52 33.03
C GLN A 39 -11.29 -10.29 32.26
N ASP A 40 -10.15 -10.78 32.77
CA ASP A 40 -8.86 -10.59 32.12
C ASP A 40 -8.78 -11.37 30.81
N TRP A 41 -9.41 -12.55 30.76
CA TRP A 41 -9.55 -13.33 29.51
C TRP A 41 -10.31 -12.56 28.44
N ARG A 42 -11.44 -11.97 28.81
CA ARG A 42 -12.30 -11.21 27.89
C ARG A 42 -11.60 -9.97 27.35
N LYS A 43 -10.88 -9.23 28.22
CA LYS A 43 -10.05 -8.07 27.84
C LYS A 43 -8.98 -8.47 26.82
N VAL A 44 -8.30 -9.59 27.06
CA VAL A 44 -7.24 -10.07 26.18
C VAL A 44 -7.79 -10.56 24.84
N LEU A 45 -8.89 -11.30 24.83
CA LEU A 45 -9.57 -11.72 23.60
C LEU A 45 -10.05 -10.52 22.77
N PHE A 46 -10.67 -9.54 23.42
CA PHE A 46 -11.12 -8.32 22.75
C PHE A 46 -9.95 -7.53 22.17
N GLY A 47 -8.85 -7.38 22.94
CA GLY A 47 -7.62 -6.76 22.45
C GLY A 47 -7.04 -7.47 21.23
N LEU A 48 -7.07 -8.80 21.20
CA LEU A 48 -6.61 -9.59 20.06
C LEU A 48 -7.54 -9.48 18.83
N CYS A 49 -8.87 -9.40 19.04
CA CYS A 49 -9.84 -9.08 17.98
C CYS A 49 -9.56 -7.70 17.37
N MET A 50 -9.36 -6.68 18.22
CA MET A 50 -9.03 -5.32 17.80
C MET A 50 -7.70 -5.29 17.04
N PHE A 51 -6.66 -5.94 17.56
CA PHE A 51 -5.37 -6.06 16.90
C PHE A 51 -5.52 -6.67 15.49
N HIS A 52 -6.24 -7.79 15.38
CA HIS A 52 -6.47 -8.46 14.10
C HIS A 52 -7.19 -7.56 13.09
N ALA A 53 -8.23 -6.85 13.53
CA ALA A 53 -8.97 -5.94 12.68
C ALA A 53 -8.11 -4.72 12.26
N VAL A 54 -7.30 -4.18 13.17
CA VAL A 54 -6.37 -3.06 12.90
C VAL A 54 -5.34 -3.45 11.84
N ILE A 55 -4.68 -4.60 11.96
CA ILE A 55 -3.66 -5.03 10.98
C ILE A 55 -4.27 -5.31 9.60
N GLN A 56 -5.50 -5.84 9.55
CA GLN A 56 -6.24 -6.08 8.30
C GLN A 56 -6.59 -4.78 7.61
N GLU A 57 -7.10 -3.80 8.34
CA GLU A 57 -7.48 -2.50 7.80
C GLU A 57 -6.27 -1.65 7.42
N ARG A 58 -5.12 -1.84 8.07
CA ARG A 58 -3.90 -1.08 7.79
C ARG A 58 -3.39 -1.23 6.35
N LYS A 59 -3.79 -2.29 5.65
CA LYS A 59 -3.50 -2.48 4.21
C LYS A 59 -4.05 -1.36 3.33
N LYS A 60 -5.10 -0.63 3.78
CA LYS A 60 -5.69 0.48 3.03
C LYS A 60 -4.74 1.64 2.80
N PHE A 61 -3.80 1.85 3.74
CA PHE A 61 -2.82 2.93 3.67
C PHE A 61 -1.62 2.63 2.75
N GLY A 62 -1.60 1.47 2.09
CA GLY A 62 -0.53 1.09 1.16
C GLY A 62 0.84 1.11 1.86
N PRO A 63 1.88 1.73 1.26
CA PRO A 63 3.23 1.79 1.82
C PRO A 63 3.34 2.45 3.21
N LEU A 64 2.38 3.31 3.59
CA LEU A 64 2.36 3.90 4.94
C LEU A 64 1.89 2.89 6.00
N GLY A 65 1.10 1.90 5.59
CA GLY A 65 0.64 0.83 6.47
C GLY A 65 1.62 -0.32 6.55
N TRP A 66 2.02 -0.84 5.40
CA TRP A 66 2.97 -1.94 5.25
C TRP A 66 3.85 -1.70 4.03
N ASN A 67 5.15 -1.98 4.13
CA ASN A 67 6.03 -1.92 2.96
C ASN A 67 5.61 -2.94 1.89
N ILE A 68 5.16 -4.12 2.34
CA ILE A 68 4.63 -5.20 1.50
C ILE A 68 3.18 -5.50 1.91
N ILE A 69 2.30 -5.72 0.93
CA ILE A 69 0.89 -6.04 1.23
C ILE A 69 0.82 -7.47 1.76
N TYR A 70 0.55 -7.61 3.06
CA TYR A 70 0.31 -8.89 3.71
C TYR A 70 -1.19 -9.19 3.79
N GLU A 71 -1.53 -10.47 3.65
CA GLU A 71 -2.90 -10.96 3.83
C GLU A 71 -2.98 -11.73 5.15
N PHE A 72 -3.74 -11.19 6.10
CA PHE A 72 -4.03 -11.82 7.39
C PHE A 72 -5.42 -12.46 7.35
N ASN A 73 -5.49 -13.75 7.66
CA ASN A 73 -6.69 -14.56 7.51
C ASN A 73 -7.35 -14.82 8.88
N ASN A 74 -8.62 -15.17 8.86
CA ASN A 74 -9.33 -15.61 10.07
C ASN A 74 -8.65 -16.82 10.74
N SER A 75 -7.99 -17.69 9.96
CA SER A 75 -7.21 -18.82 10.50
C SER A 75 -6.07 -18.39 11.43
N ASP A 76 -5.44 -17.24 11.17
CA ASP A 76 -4.37 -16.72 12.05
C ASP A 76 -4.95 -16.29 13.40
N ARG A 77 -6.16 -15.71 13.38
CA ARG A 77 -6.92 -15.33 14.58
C ARG A 77 -7.34 -16.56 15.38
N GLU A 78 -7.92 -17.56 14.73
CA GLU A 78 -8.33 -18.82 15.39
C GLU A 78 -7.13 -19.56 16.02
N PHE A 79 -5.99 -19.57 15.34
CA PHE A 79 -4.76 -20.12 15.89
C PHE A 79 -4.26 -19.33 17.10
N ALA A 80 -4.32 -17.99 17.04
CA ALA A 80 -3.98 -17.13 18.16
C ALA A 80 -4.91 -17.36 19.37
N PHE A 81 -6.22 -17.52 19.16
CA PHE A 81 -7.18 -17.88 20.22
C PHE A 81 -6.92 -19.25 20.84
N SER A 82 -6.66 -20.25 20.00
CA SER A 82 -6.34 -21.61 20.46
C SER A 82 -5.05 -21.63 21.29
N THR A 83 -4.05 -20.88 20.85
CA THR A 83 -2.79 -20.70 21.58
C THR A 83 -3.04 -20.00 22.91
N LEU A 84 -3.81 -18.91 22.90
CA LEU A 84 -4.15 -18.16 24.11
C LEU A 84 -4.78 -19.08 25.16
N ARG A 85 -5.77 -19.90 24.77
CA ARG A 85 -6.44 -20.84 25.66
C ARG A 85 -5.46 -21.84 26.28
N MET A 86 -4.66 -22.50 25.43
CA MET A 86 -3.69 -23.50 25.87
C MET A 86 -2.70 -22.97 26.92
N TYR A 87 -2.23 -21.73 26.76
CA TYR A 87 -1.27 -21.13 27.70
C TYR A 87 -1.94 -20.55 28.96
N CYS A 88 -3.21 -20.14 28.88
CA CYS A 88 -3.95 -19.53 29.97
C CYS A 88 -4.74 -20.53 30.83
N ASP A 89 -4.79 -21.82 30.46
CA ASP A 89 -5.48 -22.89 31.21
C ASP A 89 -5.02 -22.99 32.68
N ILE A 90 -3.79 -22.56 32.99
CA ILE A 90 -3.19 -22.60 34.33
C ILE A 90 -3.67 -21.43 35.22
N GLY A 91 -4.47 -20.50 34.67
CA GLY A 91 -4.97 -19.33 35.40
C GLY A 91 -3.94 -18.20 35.56
N PHE A 92 -2.87 -18.23 34.76
CA PHE A 92 -1.87 -17.16 34.66
C PHE A 92 -1.59 -16.86 33.19
N ILE A 93 -1.32 -15.59 32.86
CA ILE A 93 -1.06 -15.14 31.49
C ILE A 93 0.47 -15.00 31.30
N PRO A 94 1.14 -15.93 30.58
CA PRO A 94 2.56 -15.82 30.30
C PRO A 94 2.83 -14.84 29.16
N TRP A 95 2.91 -13.55 29.49
CA TRP A 95 3.07 -12.45 28.54
C TRP A 95 4.24 -12.63 27.58
N ASP A 96 5.44 -12.93 28.07
CA ASP A 96 6.64 -13.07 27.22
C ASP A 96 6.46 -14.18 26.17
N ALA A 97 5.86 -15.31 26.55
CA ALA A 97 5.61 -16.42 25.65
C ALA A 97 4.51 -16.08 24.63
N LEU A 98 3.41 -15.47 25.07
CA LEU A 98 2.29 -15.11 24.21
C LEU A 98 2.64 -13.99 23.23
N GLU A 99 3.40 -12.98 23.67
CA GLU A 99 3.92 -11.93 22.80
C GLU A 99 4.83 -12.51 21.71
N TYR A 100 5.72 -13.43 22.09
CA TYR A 100 6.61 -14.09 21.14
C TYR A 100 5.83 -14.96 20.14
N ILE A 101 4.94 -15.83 20.62
CA ILE A 101 4.20 -16.75 19.74
C ILE A 101 3.21 -15.98 18.85
N THR A 102 2.52 -14.98 19.37
CA THR A 102 1.57 -14.19 18.59
C THR A 102 2.29 -13.28 17.60
N GLY A 103 3.33 -12.57 18.07
CA GLY A 103 4.03 -11.54 17.29
C GLY A 103 5.08 -12.08 16.31
N GLU A 104 5.84 -13.12 16.66
CA GLU A 104 6.91 -13.68 15.82
C GLU A 104 6.44 -14.88 15.00
N ILE A 105 5.64 -15.77 15.59
CA ILE A 105 5.29 -17.05 14.97
C ILE A 105 3.99 -16.93 14.19
N THR A 106 2.91 -16.53 14.86
CA THR A 106 1.54 -16.55 14.29
C THR A 106 1.37 -15.49 13.21
N TYR A 107 1.52 -14.22 13.59
CA TYR A 107 1.41 -13.11 12.64
C TYR A 107 2.76 -12.78 12.00
N GLY A 108 3.84 -12.84 12.78
CA GLY A 108 5.20 -12.59 12.29
C GLY A 108 5.66 -13.57 11.22
N GLY A 109 5.18 -14.82 11.23
CA GLY A 109 5.50 -15.83 10.22
C GLY A 109 5.02 -15.44 8.80
N ARG A 110 4.07 -14.50 8.68
CA ARG A 110 3.63 -13.95 7.39
C ARG A 110 4.44 -12.74 6.94
N VAL A 111 5.13 -12.09 7.85
CA VAL A 111 5.84 -10.84 7.60
C VAL A 111 7.28 -11.12 7.22
N THR A 112 7.64 -10.75 5.99
CA THR A 112 8.98 -10.99 5.44
C THR A 112 9.97 -9.86 5.72
N ASP A 113 9.50 -8.63 5.90
CA ASP A 113 10.36 -7.47 6.15
C ASP A 113 10.57 -7.22 7.66
N SER A 114 11.83 -6.99 8.04
CA SER A 114 12.22 -6.75 9.43
C SER A 114 11.60 -5.47 10.03
N TRP A 115 11.39 -4.44 9.22
CA TRP A 115 10.79 -3.18 9.66
C TRP A 115 9.28 -3.33 9.85
N ASP A 116 8.61 -4.00 8.92
CA ASP A 116 7.19 -4.36 9.07
C ASP A 116 6.98 -5.28 10.29
N LEU A 117 7.89 -6.22 10.55
CA LEU A 117 7.82 -7.11 11.72
C LEU A 117 7.94 -6.32 13.04
N ARG A 118 8.88 -5.36 13.10
CA ARG A 118 9.00 -4.45 14.24
C ARG A 118 7.74 -3.62 14.44
N CYS A 119 7.16 -3.13 13.35
CA CYS A 119 5.93 -2.37 13.38
C CYS A 119 4.77 -3.21 13.93
N LEU A 120 4.61 -4.44 13.43
CA LEU A 120 3.60 -5.40 13.89
C LEU A 120 3.70 -5.66 15.38
N LYS A 121 4.90 -5.90 15.91
CA LYS A 121 5.12 -6.12 17.35
C LYS A 121 4.79 -4.90 18.19
N THR A 122 5.09 -3.70 17.68
CA THR A 122 4.79 -2.46 18.40
C THR A 122 3.28 -2.25 18.48
N ILE A 123 2.54 -2.56 17.42
CA ILE A 123 1.08 -2.52 17.42
C ILE A 123 0.53 -3.59 18.36
N LEU A 124 1.06 -4.82 18.31
CA LEU A 124 0.64 -5.91 19.19
C LEU A 124 0.74 -5.48 20.66
N LYS A 125 1.84 -4.87 21.08
CA LYS A 125 2.01 -4.39 22.46
C LYS A 125 0.99 -3.31 22.88
N GLY A 126 0.44 -2.55 21.94
CA GLY A 126 -0.61 -1.56 22.21
C GLY A 126 -1.99 -2.20 22.50
N PHE A 127 -2.25 -3.40 21.98
CA PHE A 127 -3.53 -4.10 22.18
C PHE A 127 -3.42 -5.30 23.13
N PHE A 128 -2.21 -5.83 23.27
CA PHE A 128 -1.86 -7.05 23.98
C PHE A 128 -0.62 -6.78 24.83
N SER A 129 -0.83 -6.31 26.06
CA SER A 129 0.23 -6.10 27.06
C SER A 129 -0.38 -6.13 28.47
N PRO A 130 0.44 -6.31 29.52
CA PRO A 130 -0.06 -6.27 30.90
C PRO A 130 -0.82 -4.98 31.23
N SER A 131 -0.42 -3.86 30.61
CA SER A 131 -1.06 -2.55 30.79
C SER A 131 -2.48 -2.48 30.23
N THR A 132 -2.87 -3.37 29.30
CA THR A 132 -4.24 -3.37 28.77
C THR A 132 -5.26 -3.96 29.74
N LEU A 133 -4.80 -4.63 30.80
CA LEU A 133 -5.67 -5.11 31.88
C LEU A 133 -6.05 -4.01 32.87
N GLU A 134 -5.28 -2.92 32.92
CA GLU A 134 -5.52 -1.82 33.86
C GLU A 134 -6.88 -1.16 33.61
N PRO A 135 -7.60 -0.77 34.68
CA PRO A 135 -8.91 -0.15 34.55
C PRO A 135 -8.80 1.20 33.85
N GLY A 136 -9.60 1.42 32.80
CA GLY A 136 -9.60 2.67 32.03
C GLY A 136 -8.54 2.74 30.92
N TYR A 137 -7.90 1.62 30.56
CA TYR A 137 -7.00 1.59 29.41
C TYR A 137 -7.76 1.87 28.10
N THR A 138 -7.31 2.89 27.36
CA THR A 138 -7.86 3.27 26.07
C THR A 138 -6.86 2.94 24.95
N TYR A 139 -7.33 2.31 23.88
CA TYR A 139 -6.51 1.94 22.72
C TYR A 139 -6.14 3.15 21.83
N SER A 140 -6.86 4.26 21.96
CA SER A 140 -6.65 5.52 21.22
C SER A 140 -6.66 6.70 22.20
N LYS A 141 -5.93 7.79 21.93
CA LYS A 141 -5.91 8.97 22.83
C LYS A 141 -7.22 9.75 22.78
N SER A 142 -8.00 9.56 21.73
CA SER A 142 -9.39 10.04 21.62
C SER A 142 -10.36 9.34 22.59
N GLY A 143 -9.96 8.22 23.23
CA GLY A 143 -10.73 7.56 24.28
C GLY A 143 -11.99 6.83 23.81
N VAL A 144 -12.29 6.85 22.50
CA VAL A 144 -13.47 6.20 21.90
C VAL A 144 -13.33 4.68 21.91
N TYR A 145 -12.11 4.18 21.69
CA TYR A 145 -11.82 2.75 21.63
C TYR A 145 -11.24 2.28 22.96
N TYR A 146 -12.02 1.51 23.70
CA TYR A 146 -11.61 0.85 24.94
C TYR A 146 -12.25 -0.53 25.03
N CYS A 147 -11.75 -1.37 25.93
CA CYS A 147 -12.41 -2.64 26.25
C CYS A 147 -13.41 -2.40 27.38
N PRO A 148 -14.72 -2.59 27.17
CA PRO A 148 -15.68 -2.51 28.26
C PRO A 148 -15.56 -3.72 29.19
N GLU A 149 -16.09 -3.58 30.41
CA GLU A 149 -16.15 -4.64 31.41
C GLU A 149 -17.56 -5.25 31.45
N TYR A 150 -17.82 -6.21 30.57
CA TYR A 150 -19.11 -6.90 30.45
C TYR A 150 -18.98 -8.41 30.66
N GLU A 151 -20.06 -9.04 31.11
CA GLU A 151 -20.12 -10.49 31.39
C GLU A 151 -20.72 -11.30 30.24
N LYS A 152 -21.34 -10.67 29.24
CA LYS A 152 -21.96 -11.38 28.13
C LYS A 152 -21.36 -10.98 26.79
N LEU A 153 -21.22 -11.95 25.89
CA LEU A 153 -20.71 -11.67 24.54
C LEU A 153 -21.62 -10.72 23.76
N GLU A 154 -22.94 -10.79 23.98
CA GLU A 154 -23.93 -9.90 23.33
C GLU A 154 -23.67 -8.42 23.65
N GLU A 155 -23.31 -8.10 24.90
CA GLU A 155 -23.03 -6.72 25.33
C GLU A 155 -21.78 -6.16 24.65
N TYR A 156 -20.78 -7.01 24.36
CA TYR A 156 -19.62 -6.61 23.55
C TYR A 156 -20.00 -6.35 22.09
N ARG A 157 -20.94 -7.12 21.52
CA ARG A 157 -21.42 -6.90 20.14
C ARG A 157 -22.16 -5.57 20.04
N ASP A 158 -23.04 -5.28 20.99
CA ASP A 158 -23.76 -4.00 21.05
C ASP A 158 -22.80 -2.82 21.24
N PHE A 159 -21.77 -2.98 22.05
CA PHE A 159 -20.72 -1.97 22.21
C PHE A 159 -19.98 -1.69 20.89
N VAL A 160 -19.60 -2.73 20.15
CA VAL A 160 -18.93 -2.56 18.85
C VAL A 160 -19.83 -1.83 17.85
N ASP A 161 -21.15 -2.01 17.92
CA ASP A 161 -22.09 -1.27 17.06
C ASP A 161 -22.08 0.25 17.31
N THR A 162 -21.70 0.68 18.52
CA THR A 162 -21.54 2.12 18.84
C THR A 162 -20.30 2.77 18.21
N PHE A 163 -19.37 1.98 17.66
CA PHE A 163 -18.16 2.53 17.04
C PHE A 163 -18.49 3.40 15.81
N PRO A 164 -17.74 4.50 15.61
CA PRO A 164 -17.94 5.36 14.47
C PRO A 164 -17.66 4.59 13.17
N ILE A 165 -18.50 4.85 12.15
CA ILE A 165 -18.34 4.26 10.81
C ILE A 165 -17.06 4.79 10.15
N ILE A 166 -16.69 6.03 10.45
CA ILE A 166 -15.47 6.66 9.96
C ILE A 166 -14.41 6.52 11.05
N GLU A 167 -13.37 5.76 10.72
CA GLU A 167 -12.25 5.51 11.62
C GLU A 167 -11.21 6.62 11.50
N GLU A 168 -10.80 7.17 12.64
CA GLU A 168 -9.68 8.09 12.70
C GLU A 168 -8.35 7.33 12.56
N PRO A 169 -7.34 7.88 11.85
CA PRO A 169 -6.02 7.25 11.68
C PRO A 169 -5.30 6.91 12.99
N GLU A 170 -5.72 7.52 14.09
CA GLU A 170 -5.15 7.37 15.41
C GLU A 170 -5.21 5.91 15.91
N ILE A 171 -6.31 5.19 15.66
CA ILE A 171 -6.45 3.77 16.06
C ILE A 171 -5.45 2.86 15.33
N PHE A 172 -4.94 3.30 14.18
CA PHE A 172 -3.90 2.60 13.41
C PHE A 172 -2.47 3.04 13.80
N GLY A 173 -2.35 3.93 14.79
CA GLY A 173 -1.09 4.55 15.19
C GLY A 173 -0.52 5.52 14.15
N MET A 174 -1.36 6.10 13.30
CA MET A 174 -0.94 6.97 12.18
C MET A 174 -1.35 8.43 12.40
N HIS A 175 -0.64 9.33 11.72
CA HIS A 175 -1.01 10.74 11.64
C HIS A 175 -2.22 10.96 10.72
N GLU A 176 -2.98 12.03 10.94
CA GLU A 176 -4.17 12.40 10.14
C GLU A 176 -3.90 12.48 8.62
N ASN A 177 -2.67 12.86 8.25
CA ASN A 177 -2.18 12.90 6.87
C ASN A 177 -2.30 11.55 6.15
N ALA A 178 -2.31 10.43 6.87
CA ALA A 178 -2.53 9.11 6.28
C ALA A 178 -3.93 8.99 5.66
N ASN A 179 -4.94 9.62 6.28
CA ASN A 179 -6.30 9.65 5.72
C ASN A 179 -6.34 10.46 4.42
N ILE A 180 -5.66 11.62 4.40
CA ILE A 180 -5.57 12.45 3.19
C ILE A 180 -4.92 11.67 2.04
N ALA A 181 -3.82 10.97 2.32
CA ALA A 181 -3.13 10.15 1.32
C ALA A 181 -4.01 9.00 0.81
N TYR A 182 -4.72 8.31 1.72
CA TYR A 182 -5.67 7.26 1.37
C TYR A 182 -6.82 7.78 0.50
N GLN A 183 -7.50 8.84 0.92
CA GLN A 183 -8.60 9.47 0.17
C GLN A 183 -8.13 9.97 -1.20
N THR A 184 -6.93 10.54 -1.29
CA THR A 184 -6.33 10.98 -2.56
C THR A 184 -6.15 9.80 -3.52
N LYS A 185 -5.66 8.66 -3.02
CA LYS A 185 -5.44 7.45 -3.82
C LYS A 185 -6.75 6.82 -4.30
N GLU A 186 -7.75 6.70 -3.42
CA GLU A 186 -9.09 6.23 -3.79
C GLU A 186 -9.72 7.15 -4.85
N THR A 187 -9.64 8.46 -4.63
CA THR A 187 -10.15 9.47 -5.58
C THR A 187 -9.45 9.35 -6.95
N GLN A 188 -8.13 9.20 -6.97
CA GLN A 188 -7.38 8.97 -8.21
C GLN A 188 -7.79 7.68 -8.92
N THR A 189 -8.10 6.62 -8.17
CA THR A 189 -8.54 5.34 -8.72
C THR A 189 -9.92 5.49 -9.36
N VAL A 190 -10.86 6.15 -8.67
CA VAL A 190 -12.19 6.48 -9.21
C VAL A 190 -12.09 7.34 -10.47
N ILE A 191 -11.29 8.40 -10.44
CA ILE A 191 -11.06 9.27 -11.62
C ILE A 191 -10.48 8.47 -12.78
N ARG A 192 -9.50 7.59 -12.51
CA ARG A 192 -8.92 6.73 -13.54
C ARG A 192 -9.95 5.79 -14.16
N THR A 193 -10.78 5.14 -13.33
CA THR A 193 -11.86 4.29 -13.84
C THR A 193 -12.88 5.08 -14.65
N MET A 194 -13.16 6.33 -14.28
CA MET A 194 -14.04 7.21 -15.04
C MET A 194 -13.45 7.57 -16.41
N ILE A 195 -12.14 7.86 -16.48
CA ILE A 195 -11.41 8.08 -17.74
C ILE A 195 -11.44 6.82 -18.60
N ASP A 196 -11.20 5.64 -18.01
CA ASP A 196 -11.21 4.36 -18.73
C ASP A 196 -12.61 3.99 -19.26
N CYS A 197 -13.67 4.45 -18.60
CA CYS A 197 -15.06 4.31 -19.05
C CYS A 197 -15.51 5.36 -20.07
N GLN A 198 -14.73 6.43 -20.28
CA GLN A 198 -15.10 7.48 -21.23
C GLN A 198 -15.05 6.91 -22.66
N PRO A 199 -16.15 6.99 -23.43
CA PRO A 199 -16.16 6.46 -24.78
C PRO A 199 -15.17 7.24 -25.65
N SER A 200 -14.28 6.51 -26.34
CA SER A 200 -13.33 7.06 -27.31
C SER A 200 -13.99 7.54 -28.61
N THR A 201 -15.32 7.69 -28.62
CA THR A 201 -16.04 8.25 -29.75
C THR A 201 -15.61 9.69 -29.96
N SER A 202 -14.87 9.88 -31.05
CA SER A 202 -14.69 11.12 -31.77
C SER A 202 -16.06 11.74 -32.08
N GLY A 203 -16.63 12.46 -31.11
CA GLY A 203 -17.66 13.44 -31.37
C GLY A 203 -17.08 14.45 -32.35
N GLY A 204 -17.68 14.58 -33.52
CA GLY A 204 -17.24 15.46 -34.61
C GLY A 204 -17.33 16.94 -34.23
N GLY A 205 -16.42 17.39 -33.37
CA GLY A 205 -16.14 18.79 -33.11
C GLY A 205 -14.84 19.19 -33.79
N GLU A 206 -14.75 20.45 -34.22
CA GLU A 206 -13.57 21.14 -34.77
C GLU A 206 -12.42 21.28 -33.75
N GLY A 207 -12.07 20.21 -33.04
CA GLY A 207 -10.88 20.11 -32.22
C GLY A 207 -9.73 19.48 -33.00
N LYS A 208 -8.48 19.81 -32.61
CA LYS A 208 -7.28 19.12 -33.10
C LYS A 208 -7.50 17.60 -33.02
N SER A 209 -7.14 16.88 -34.08
CA SER A 209 -7.29 15.43 -34.09
C SER A 209 -6.45 14.79 -32.97
N ALA A 210 -6.88 13.64 -32.44
CA ALA A 210 -6.11 12.91 -31.42
C ALA A 210 -4.65 12.67 -31.86
N ASP A 211 -4.45 12.50 -33.17
CA ASP A 211 -3.15 12.34 -33.81
C ASP A 211 -2.32 13.64 -33.81
N GLU A 212 -2.93 14.80 -34.05
CA GLU A 212 -2.27 16.10 -33.95
C GLU A 212 -1.85 16.42 -32.50
N ILE A 213 -2.70 16.10 -31.53
CA ILE A 213 -2.40 16.29 -30.10
C ILE A 213 -1.23 15.40 -29.68
N ALA A 214 -1.25 14.11 -30.07
CA ALA A 214 -0.16 13.19 -29.77
C ALA A 214 1.15 13.61 -30.46
N PHE A 215 1.07 14.15 -31.68
CA PHE A 215 2.24 14.65 -32.41
C PHE A 215 2.87 15.88 -31.75
N GLU A 216 2.06 16.86 -31.35
CA GLU A 216 2.50 18.09 -30.67
C GLU A 216 3.09 17.78 -29.29
N LEU A 217 2.47 16.87 -28.52
CA LEU A 217 3.01 16.41 -27.25
C LEU A 217 4.35 15.66 -27.43
N ALA A 218 4.46 14.79 -28.43
CA ALA A 218 5.70 14.08 -28.73
C ALA A 218 6.82 15.06 -29.13
N GLU A 219 6.50 16.10 -29.90
CA GLU A 219 7.44 17.15 -30.27
C GLU A 219 7.87 17.98 -29.04
N GLY A 220 6.93 18.36 -28.18
CA GLY A 220 7.22 19.04 -26.91
C GLY A 220 8.16 18.23 -26.02
N VAL A 221 7.94 16.92 -25.90
CA VAL A 221 8.81 16.03 -25.12
C VAL A 221 10.20 15.87 -25.74
N ILE A 222 10.30 15.80 -27.08
CA ILE A 222 11.60 15.76 -27.76
C ILE A 222 12.38 17.06 -27.55
N GLN A 223 11.70 18.20 -27.48
CA GLN A 223 12.31 19.52 -27.31
C GLN A 223 12.68 19.82 -25.85
N SER A 224 11.88 19.38 -24.88
CA SER A 224 12.18 19.58 -23.46
C SER A 224 13.29 18.68 -22.94
N ILE A 225 13.43 17.46 -23.49
CA ILE A 225 14.41 16.48 -23.03
C ILE A 225 15.76 16.65 -23.75
N ILE A 226 16.84 16.71 -22.96
CA ILE A 226 18.21 16.80 -23.46
C ILE A 226 18.59 15.50 -24.20
N LYS A 227 19.14 15.64 -25.42
CA LYS A 227 19.48 14.50 -26.28
C LYS A 227 20.61 13.59 -25.75
N LYS A 228 21.60 14.17 -25.07
CA LYS A 228 22.71 13.45 -24.42
C LYS A 228 23.26 14.26 -23.25
N ILE A 229 23.57 13.56 -22.15
CA ILE A 229 24.40 14.10 -21.08
C ILE A 229 25.84 13.93 -21.53
N TYR A 230 26.49 15.04 -21.90
CA TYR A 230 27.89 15.06 -22.28
C TYR A 230 28.77 14.97 -21.04
N THR A 231 29.58 13.91 -20.96
CA THR A 231 30.61 13.71 -19.93
C THR A 231 31.71 14.77 -19.95
N ASP A 232 31.80 15.54 -21.03
CA ASP A 232 32.87 16.51 -21.29
C ASP A 232 32.69 17.82 -20.51
N ASN A 233 31.49 18.09 -19.99
CA ASN A 233 31.20 19.25 -19.12
C ASN A 233 31.41 18.96 -17.62
N ALA A 234 31.93 17.78 -17.26
CA ALA A 234 32.15 17.41 -15.87
C ALA A 234 33.33 18.18 -15.25
N HIS A 235 33.15 18.66 -14.01
CA HIS A 235 34.12 19.53 -13.33
C HIS A 235 35.53 18.87 -13.28
N PRO A 236 36.60 19.60 -13.64
CA PRO A 236 37.98 19.07 -13.72
C PRO A 236 38.52 18.39 -12.45
N HIS A 237 37.88 18.62 -11.29
CA HIS A 237 38.24 17.99 -10.02
C HIS A 237 37.77 16.53 -9.88
N LEU A 238 36.78 16.07 -10.67
CA LEU A 238 36.28 14.69 -10.61
C LEU A 238 37.20 13.68 -11.33
N PHE A 239 38.07 14.18 -12.21
CA PHE A 239 39.04 13.37 -12.96
C PHE A 239 40.46 13.44 -12.39
N LYS A 240 40.67 14.06 -11.22
CA LYS A 240 41.97 14.03 -10.56
C LYS A 240 42.28 12.61 -10.10
N ARG A 241 43.23 11.98 -10.79
CA ARG A 241 43.72 10.64 -10.45
C ARG A 241 44.52 10.73 -9.15
N ASP A 242 44.28 9.79 -8.25
CA ASP A 242 45.07 9.65 -7.02
C ASP A 242 46.51 9.23 -7.38
N LYS A 243 47.45 9.30 -6.42
CA LYS A 243 48.88 8.94 -6.58
C LYS A 243 49.15 7.49 -7.05
N LYS A 244 48.10 6.67 -7.18
CA LYS A 244 48.11 5.29 -7.70
C LYS A 244 47.42 5.14 -9.07
N ASP A 245 47.20 6.24 -9.80
CA ASP A 245 46.60 6.27 -11.15
C ASP A 245 45.16 5.69 -11.23
N ARG A 246 44.47 5.65 -10.09
CA ARG A 246 43.07 5.19 -9.98
C ARG A 246 42.13 6.39 -10.00
N LEU A 247 41.04 6.26 -10.76
CA LEU A 247 39.91 7.18 -10.70
C LEU A 247 39.17 7.01 -9.36
N PRO A 248 38.61 8.08 -8.78
CA PRO A 248 37.77 7.97 -7.60
C PRO A 248 36.57 7.03 -7.86
N SER A 249 36.22 6.18 -6.89
CA SER A 249 35.08 5.25 -7.00
C SER A 249 33.75 5.97 -7.29
N LEU A 250 33.60 7.21 -6.82
CA LEU A 250 32.46 8.05 -7.13
C LEU A 250 32.41 8.41 -8.63
N THR A 251 33.55 8.77 -9.22
CA THR A 251 33.64 9.13 -10.64
C THR A 251 33.29 7.94 -11.53
N THR A 252 33.70 6.72 -11.17
CA THR A 252 33.34 5.50 -11.93
C THR A 252 31.85 5.19 -11.88
N VAL A 253 31.20 5.36 -10.71
CA VAL A 253 29.74 5.16 -10.58
C VAL A 253 28.99 6.23 -11.36
N LEU A 254 29.43 7.51 -11.29
CA LEU A 254 28.82 8.59 -12.06
C LEU A 254 28.94 8.37 -13.57
N MET A 255 30.07 7.88 -14.07
CA MET A 255 30.20 7.54 -15.50
C MET A 255 29.25 6.41 -15.91
N GLN A 256 29.07 5.39 -15.07
CA GLN A 256 28.14 4.29 -15.33
C GLN A 256 26.67 4.74 -15.30
N GLU A 257 26.30 5.60 -14.35
CA GLU A 257 24.97 6.21 -14.29
C GLU A 257 24.72 7.09 -15.53
N VAL A 258 25.69 7.91 -15.95
CA VAL A 258 25.58 8.73 -17.17
C VAL A 258 25.41 7.87 -18.42
N ASP A 259 26.13 6.76 -18.56
CA ASP A 259 25.94 5.81 -19.67
C ASP A 259 24.54 5.16 -19.63
N ARG A 260 24.06 4.78 -18.44
CA ARG A 260 22.70 4.24 -18.25
C ARG A 260 21.62 5.26 -18.61
N PHE A 261 21.75 6.51 -18.17
CA PHE A 261 20.84 7.60 -18.52
C PHE A 261 20.90 7.92 -20.02
N ASN A 262 22.08 7.92 -20.63
CA ASN A 262 22.22 8.14 -22.08
C ASN A 262 21.54 7.04 -22.91
N LYS A 263 21.62 5.77 -22.47
CA LYS A 263 20.86 4.67 -23.08
C LYS A 263 19.35 4.87 -22.95
N LEU A 264 18.87 5.32 -21.79
CA LEU A 264 17.46 5.65 -21.58
C LEU A 264 16.99 6.81 -22.48
N LEU A 265 17.76 7.90 -22.54
CA LEU A 265 17.45 9.05 -23.38
C LEU A 265 17.39 8.66 -24.86
N ALA A 266 18.34 7.83 -25.33
CA ALA A 266 18.32 7.31 -26.69
C ALA A 266 17.05 6.48 -26.99
N LEU A 267 16.58 5.67 -26.02
CA LEU A 267 15.35 4.90 -26.13
C LEU A 267 14.10 5.79 -26.14
N ILE A 268 14.06 6.85 -25.33
CA ILE A 268 12.97 7.83 -25.33
C ILE A 268 12.90 8.52 -26.70
N HIS A 269 14.01 9.07 -27.19
CA HIS A 269 14.03 9.77 -28.47
C HIS A 269 13.71 8.85 -29.65
N SER A 270 14.18 7.60 -29.65
CA SER A 270 13.84 6.64 -30.70
C SER A 270 12.35 6.27 -30.67
N SER A 271 11.78 6.08 -29.47
CA SER A 271 10.35 5.77 -29.30
C SER A 271 9.46 6.94 -29.75
N MET A 272 9.81 8.19 -29.39
CA MET A 272 9.04 9.37 -29.83
C MET A 272 9.12 9.58 -31.34
N ASN A 273 10.30 9.39 -31.95
CA ASN A 273 10.45 9.50 -33.40
C ASN A 273 9.68 8.39 -34.13
N ASN A 274 9.67 7.18 -33.58
CA ASN A 274 8.87 6.08 -34.12
C ASN A 274 7.37 6.34 -33.98
N LEU A 275 6.91 6.93 -32.87
CA LEU A 275 5.52 7.35 -32.69
C LEU A 275 5.12 8.40 -33.74
N GLN A 276 5.94 9.43 -33.96
CA GLN A 276 5.71 10.46 -34.98
C GLN A 276 5.66 9.87 -36.40
N LYS A 277 6.52 8.89 -36.71
CA LYS A 277 6.52 8.18 -37.99
C LYS A 277 5.32 7.25 -38.14
N ALA A 278 4.87 6.62 -37.07
CA ALA A 278 3.69 5.76 -37.06
C ALA A 278 2.40 6.57 -37.29
N ILE A 279 2.26 7.74 -36.65
CA ILE A 279 1.14 8.66 -36.87
C ILE A 279 1.07 9.11 -38.35
N LYS A 280 2.24 9.37 -38.96
CA LYS A 280 2.34 9.73 -40.39
C LYS A 280 2.19 8.53 -41.36
N GLY A 281 2.03 7.30 -40.85
CA GLY A 281 1.85 6.09 -41.65
C GLY A 281 3.13 5.49 -42.25
N PHE A 282 4.32 5.95 -41.83
CA PHE A 282 5.61 5.43 -42.33
C PHE A 282 6.08 4.15 -41.61
N VAL A 283 5.57 3.88 -40.43
CA VAL A 283 5.94 2.73 -39.58
C VAL A 283 4.67 2.06 -39.08
N VAL A 284 4.65 0.72 -39.08
CA VAL A 284 3.51 -0.06 -38.55
C VAL A 284 3.42 0.14 -37.04
N MET A 285 2.21 0.44 -36.55
CA MET A 285 1.95 0.58 -35.12
C MET A 285 2.18 -0.77 -34.43
N SER A 286 3.19 -0.83 -33.54
CA SER A 286 3.41 -1.98 -32.66
C SER A 286 2.60 -1.82 -31.37
N GLU A 287 2.33 -2.92 -30.67
CA GLU A 287 1.63 -2.93 -29.38
C GLU A 287 2.27 -1.96 -28.35
N GLN A 288 3.60 -1.91 -28.32
CA GLN A 288 4.36 -0.99 -27.47
C GLN A 288 4.15 0.49 -27.84
N LEU A 289 4.07 0.82 -29.13
CA LEU A 289 3.80 2.18 -29.59
C LEU A 289 2.35 2.58 -29.36
N GLU A 290 1.42 1.63 -29.42
CA GLU A 290 0.01 1.87 -29.12
C GLU A 290 -0.21 2.15 -27.63
N GLU A 291 0.49 1.42 -26.73
CA GLU A 291 0.50 1.74 -25.30
C GLU A 291 1.06 3.14 -25.03
N VAL A 292 2.13 3.52 -25.74
CA VAL A 292 2.70 4.88 -25.64
C VAL A 292 1.66 5.89 -26.12
N TYR A 293 1.08 5.71 -27.29
CA TYR A 293 0.04 6.59 -27.85
C TYR A 293 -1.14 6.78 -26.89
N ARG A 294 -1.69 5.69 -26.33
CA ARG A 294 -2.78 5.75 -25.34
C ARG A 294 -2.35 6.45 -24.06
N ALA A 295 -1.14 6.21 -23.59
CA ALA A 295 -0.60 6.88 -22.40
C ALA A 295 -0.45 8.39 -22.64
N PHE A 296 -0.01 8.81 -23.83
CA PHE A 296 0.08 10.23 -24.20
C PHE A 296 -1.28 10.92 -24.28
N LEU A 297 -2.27 10.28 -24.90
CA LEU A 297 -3.64 10.78 -24.93
C LEU A 297 -4.22 10.95 -23.51
N ASN A 298 -3.87 10.04 -22.60
CA ASN A 298 -4.32 10.07 -21.21
C ASN A 298 -3.40 10.88 -20.26
N ASN A 299 -2.39 11.60 -20.79
CA ASN A 299 -1.39 12.34 -20.00
C ASN A 299 -0.67 11.49 -18.93
N GLN A 300 -0.44 10.21 -19.21
CA GLN A 300 0.26 9.26 -18.35
C GLN A 300 1.65 8.90 -18.89
N VAL A 301 2.59 8.62 -17.98
CA VAL A 301 3.91 8.09 -18.36
C VAL A 301 3.75 6.64 -18.84
N SER A 302 4.16 6.37 -20.08
CA SER A 302 4.14 5.04 -20.71
C SER A 302 4.98 4.03 -19.93
N PHE A 303 4.55 2.76 -19.95
CA PHE A 303 5.18 1.68 -19.19
C PHE A 303 6.64 1.42 -19.60
N CYS A 304 6.98 1.58 -20.88
CA CYS A 304 8.35 1.38 -21.39
C CYS A 304 9.40 2.26 -20.69
N PHE A 305 9.03 3.46 -20.24
CA PHE A 305 9.95 4.38 -19.54
C PHE A 305 10.11 4.05 -18.05
N LYS A 306 9.13 3.35 -17.44
CA LYS A 306 9.14 2.92 -16.03
C LYS A 306 10.01 1.69 -15.76
N LEU A 307 10.41 0.94 -16.80
CA LEU A 307 11.28 -0.23 -16.65
C LEU A 307 12.76 0.16 -16.46
N VAL A 308 13.17 1.34 -16.93
CA VAL A 308 14.58 1.76 -16.92
C VAL A 308 14.91 2.70 -15.75
N ALA A 309 13.96 3.58 -15.39
CA ALA A 309 14.02 4.43 -14.21
C ALA A 309 13.15 3.82 -13.09
N THR A 310 13.68 3.79 -11.86
CA THR A 310 12.99 3.31 -10.66
C THR A 310 11.52 3.74 -10.60
N LYS A 311 10.63 2.81 -10.19
CA LYS A 311 9.16 2.97 -10.06
C LYS A 311 8.78 4.31 -9.44
N SER A 312 8.65 5.34 -10.26
CA SER A 312 8.17 6.66 -9.85
C SER A 312 6.73 6.78 -10.31
N TYR A 313 5.80 6.83 -9.35
CA TYR A 313 4.36 6.97 -9.56
C TYR A 313 3.96 8.41 -9.96
N SER A 314 4.82 9.11 -10.70
CA SER A 314 4.65 10.53 -11.00
C SER A 314 3.94 10.75 -12.34
N ILE A 315 3.04 11.73 -12.37
CA ILE A 315 2.38 12.27 -13.57
C ILE A 315 3.43 12.94 -14.46
N LEU A 316 3.23 12.92 -15.80
CA LEU A 316 4.12 13.54 -16.78
C LEU A 316 4.45 15.02 -16.46
N SER A 317 3.50 15.77 -15.88
CA SER A 317 3.68 17.18 -15.49
C SER A 317 4.66 17.43 -14.34
N ARG A 318 5.13 16.39 -13.64
CA ARG A 318 6.17 16.51 -12.60
C ARG A 318 7.58 16.30 -13.13
N TYR A 319 7.72 15.88 -14.39
CA TYR A 319 9.01 15.84 -15.05
C TYR A 319 9.21 17.21 -15.72
N PRO A 320 10.23 17.99 -15.31
CA PRO A 320 10.47 19.33 -15.81
C PRO A 320 10.79 19.36 -17.31
#